data_AF-R9JIS7-F1
#
_entry.id   AF-R9JIS7-F1
#
_cell.length_a   1.000
_cell.length_b   1.000
_cell.length_c   1.000
_cell.angle_alpha   90.00
_cell.angle_beta   90.00
_cell.angle_gamma   90.00
#
_symmetry.space_group_name_H-M   'P 1'
#
loop_
_entity.id
_entity.type
_entity.pdbx_description
1 polymer ?
#
loop_
_entity_poly.entity_id
_entity_poly.type
_entity_poly.pdbx_seq_one_letter_code
_entity_poly.pdbx_strand_id
1 'polypeptide(L)'
;MPSKPVLSDADKKAIRKKLEELCEECWIVQGYKKTSIKNLCDKAVISIGTFYTLYPTKEDLFLETITDIQRRLTEKIIDINRNSRTKEGFSQSMKRLFREYDSKPFLYNVNTPDFQSFVTKLPEETIKKIKFDSFDFFRQVIHAADLNLKMEEAQAYGILSALLSTINAKETLSVTCDYFAVFDFMVDSLVADIFE
;
A
#
# COMPACT_ATOMS: atom_id res chain seq x y z
N MET A 1 9.87 45.85 -6.11
CA MET A 1 9.97 44.43 -6.53
C MET A 1 8.56 43.90 -6.70
N PRO A 2 8.16 43.31 -7.84
CA PRO A 2 6.87 42.65 -7.92
C PRO A 2 6.90 41.47 -6.94
N SER A 3 5.93 41.45 -6.03
CA SER A 3 5.69 40.34 -5.10
C SER A 3 5.52 39.05 -5.89
N LYS A 4 6.27 38.00 -5.52
CA LYS A 4 6.00 36.64 -6.01
C LYS A 4 4.50 36.37 -5.82
N PRO A 5 3.76 35.93 -6.84
CA PRO A 5 2.35 35.61 -6.66
C PRO A 5 2.24 34.56 -5.55
N VAL A 6 1.43 34.88 -4.53
CA VAL A 6 1.08 33.93 -3.48
C VAL A 6 0.29 32.82 -4.16
N LEU A 7 0.73 31.56 -4.01
CA LEU A 7 0.03 30.41 -4.56
C LEU A 7 -1.40 30.39 -4.02
N SER A 8 -2.39 30.32 -4.92
CA SER A 8 -3.78 30.14 -4.52
C SER A 8 -3.96 28.74 -3.91
N ASP A 9 -5.04 28.52 -3.16
CA ASP A 9 -5.30 27.19 -2.59
C ASP A 9 -5.59 26.14 -3.68
N ALA A 10 -6.14 26.57 -4.82
CA ALA A 10 -6.29 25.71 -6.00
C ALA A 10 -4.93 25.28 -6.58
N ASP A 11 -3.98 26.23 -6.69
CA ASP A 11 -2.62 25.92 -7.16
C ASP A 11 -1.90 24.98 -6.21
N LYS A 12 -2.00 25.22 -4.89
CA LYS A 12 -1.41 24.34 -3.87
C LYS A 12 -1.96 22.93 -3.99
N LYS A 13 -3.28 22.78 -4.15
CA LYS A 13 -3.92 21.46 -4.31
C LYS A 13 -3.46 20.75 -5.59
N ALA A 14 -3.36 21.47 -6.71
CA ALA A 14 -2.88 20.91 -7.97
C ALA A 14 -1.41 20.45 -7.87
N ILE A 15 -0.56 21.26 -7.24
CA ILE A 15 0.86 20.92 -7.05
C ILE A 15 1.02 19.74 -6.09
N ARG A 16 0.27 19.69 -4.98
CA ARG A 16 0.28 18.54 -4.05
C ARG A 16 -0.06 17.24 -4.77
N LYS A 17 -1.18 17.22 -5.48
CA LYS A 17 -1.58 16.05 -6.29
C LYS A 17 -0.48 15.65 -7.27
N LYS A 18 0.15 16.61 -7.96
CA LYS A 18 1.23 16.30 -8.89
C LYS A 18 2.46 15.73 -8.20
N LEU A 19 2.82 16.24 -7.02
CA LEU A 19 3.92 15.74 -6.22
C LEU A 19 3.65 14.33 -5.70
N GLU A 20 2.42 14.02 -5.27
CA GLU A 20 2.01 12.68 -4.83
C GLU A 20 2.13 11.66 -5.98
N GLU A 21 1.60 11.99 -7.16
CA GLU A 21 1.71 11.14 -8.36
C GLU A 21 3.18 10.84 -8.71
N LEU A 22 4.02 11.89 -8.75
CA LEU A 22 5.46 11.74 -9.03
C LEU A 22 6.20 10.99 -7.92
N CYS A 23 5.78 11.16 -6.67
CA CYS A 23 6.33 10.45 -5.53
C CYS A 23 6.05 8.95 -5.64
N GLU A 24 4.81 8.57 -5.92
CA GLU A 24 4.42 7.18 -6.14
C GLU A 24 5.19 6.56 -7.30
N GLU A 25 5.24 7.22 -8.46
CA GLU A 25 6.00 6.75 -9.63
C GLU A 25 7.48 6.51 -9.29
N CYS A 26 8.12 7.48 -8.64
CA CYS A 26 9.53 7.35 -8.26
C CYS A 26 9.72 6.27 -7.19
N TRP A 27 8.81 6.14 -6.23
CA TRP A 27 8.90 5.11 -5.20
C TRP A 27 8.80 3.71 -5.79
N ILE A 28 7.84 3.47 -6.69
CA ILE A 28 7.68 2.18 -7.38
C ILE A 28 8.93 1.82 -8.17
N VAL A 29 9.53 2.79 -8.89
CA VAL A 29 10.65 2.52 -9.81
C VAL A 29 12.00 2.38 -9.08
N GLN A 30 12.28 3.21 -8.09
CA GLN A 30 13.63 3.34 -7.52
C GLN A 30 13.69 3.37 -5.99
N GLY A 31 12.55 3.28 -5.31
CA GLY A 31 12.48 3.29 -3.85
C GLY A 31 12.53 4.69 -3.23
N TYR A 32 12.31 4.71 -1.92
CA TYR A 32 12.37 5.89 -1.09
C TYR A 32 13.77 6.50 -1.10
N LYS A 33 14.85 5.73 -0.88
CA LYS A 33 16.21 6.30 -0.71
C LYS A 33 16.69 7.09 -1.91
N LYS A 34 16.40 6.62 -3.12
CA LYS A 34 16.85 7.24 -4.38
C LYS A 34 15.97 8.41 -4.84
N THR A 35 14.80 8.59 -4.24
CA THR A 35 13.89 9.68 -4.59
C THR A 35 14.29 10.96 -3.85
N SER A 36 14.75 11.98 -4.57
CA SER A 36 15.17 13.26 -3.98
C SER A 36 14.12 14.35 -4.18
N ILE A 37 14.04 15.30 -3.25
CA ILE A 37 13.18 16.49 -3.37
C ILE A 37 13.50 17.26 -4.65
N LYS A 38 14.79 17.40 -4.98
CA LYS A 38 15.23 18.06 -6.21
C LYS A 38 14.63 17.39 -7.45
N ASN A 39 14.74 16.07 -7.59
CA ASN A 39 14.17 15.34 -8.73
C ASN A 39 12.65 15.51 -8.82
N LEU A 40 11.94 15.46 -7.69
CA LEU A 40 10.49 15.69 -7.66
C LEU A 40 10.13 17.12 -8.08
N CYS A 41 10.86 18.12 -7.59
CA CYS A 41 10.65 19.52 -7.95
C CYS A 41 10.91 19.77 -9.44
N ASP A 42 12.01 19.22 -9.97
CA ASP A 42 12.38 19.34 -11.39
C ASP A 42 11.29 18.74 -12.29
N LYS A 43 10.78 17.55 -11.95
CA LYS A 43 9.67 16.90 -12.67
C LYS A 43 8.32 17.61 -12.52
N ALA A 44 8.05 18.18 -11.36
CA ALA A 44 6.83 18.95 -11.09
C ALA A 44 6.89 20.39 -11.62
N VAL A 45 8.05 20.84 -12.12
CA VAL A 45 8.30 22.20 -12.59
C VAL A 45 8.01 23.24 -11.50
N ILE A 46 8.48 22.97 -10.28
CA ILE A 46 8.35 23.88 -9.13
C ILE A 46 9.72 24.14 -8.50
N SER A 47 9.82 25.24 -7.73
CA SER A 47 11.01 25.50 -6.93
C SER A 47 11.04 24.63 -5.67
N ILE A 48 12.25 24.34 -5.16
CA ILE A 48 12.42 23.66 -3.86
C ILE A 48 11.73 24.45 -2.72
N GLY A 49 11.76 25.79 -2.77
CA GLY A 49 11.04 26.61 -1.79
C GLY A 49 9.51 26.42 -1.85
N THR A 50 8.96 26.18 -3.05
CA THR A 50 7.55 25.84 -3.24
C THR A 50 7.23 24.48 -2.61
N PHE A 51 8.10 23.48 -2.79
CA PHE A 51 7.95 22.19 -2.12
C PHE A 51 7.86 22.36 -0.60
N TYR A 52 8.81 23.07 0.01
CA TYR A 52 8.83 23.26 1.47
C TYR A 52 7.68 24.13 2.00
N THR A 53 7.00 24.88 1.14
CA THR A 53 5.76 25.58 1.51
C THR A 53 4.58 24.60 1.64
N LEU A 54 4.61 23.48 0.91
CA LEU A 54 3.56 22.47 0.91
C LEU A 54 3.86 21.31 1.88
N TYR A 55 5.13 20.91 1.96
CA TYR A 55 5.61 19.75 2.71
C TYR A 55 6.85 20.14 3.54
N PRO A 56 6.76 20.17 4.88
CA PRO A 56 7.91 20.47 5.73
C PRO A 56 9.09 19.52 5.51
N THR A 57 8.80 18.24 5.25
CA THR A 57 9.79 17.19 5.04
C THR A 57 9.49 16.34 3.81
N LYS A 58 10.48 15.55 3.36
CA LYS A 58 10.24 14.53 2.33
C LYS A 58 9.27 13.48 2.83
N GLU A 59 9.36 13.13 4.11
CA GLU A 59 8.56 12.12 4.77
C GLU A 59 7.08 12.50 4.82
N ASP A 60 6.75 13.78 4.95
CA ASP A 60 5.36 14.26 4.87
C ASP A 60 4.72 13.93 3.52
N LEU A 61 5.44 14.16 2.41
CA LEU A 61 4.96 13.79 1.08
C LEU A 61 4.84 12.27 0.93
N PHE A 62 5.83 11.51 1.39
CA PHE A 62 5.78 10.05 1.32
C PHE A 62 4.64 9.47 2.17
N LEU A 63 4.36 10.06 3.33
CA LEU A 63 3.25 9.68 4.19
C LEU A 63 1.90 9.96 3.53
N GLU A 64 1.69 11.15 2.97
CA GLU A 64 0.47 11.48 2.22
C GLU A 64 0.30 10.52 1.03
N THR A 65 1.38 10.26 0.29
CA THR A 65 1.40 9.35 -0.87
C THR A 65 1.03 7.91 -0.48
N ILE A 66 1.66 7.31 0.54
CA ILE A 66 1.34 5.93 0.94
C ILE A 66 -0.07 5.81 1.52
N THR A 67 -0.56 6.86 2.21
CA THR A 67 -1.93 6.90 2.73
C THR A 67 -2.93 6.83 1.58
N ASP A 68 -2.72 7.61 0.51
CA ASP A 68 -3.61 7.57 -0.64
C ASP A 68 -3.52 6.25 -1.41
N ILE A 69 -2.31 5.69 -1.58
CA ILE A 69 -2.10 4.36 -2.18
C ILE A 69 -2.88 3.29 -1.39
N GLN A 70 -2.77 3.28 -0.06
CA GLN A 70 -3.48 2.34 0.80
C GLN A 70 -4.99 2.52 0.69
N ARG A 71 -5.50 3.76 0.71
CA ARG A 71 -6.92 4.06 0.52
C ARG A 71 -7.45 3.50 -0.80
N ARG A 72 -6.77 3.77 -1.92
CA ARG A 72 -7.18 3.29 -3.26
C ARG A 72 -7.11 1.77 -3.36
N LEU A 73 -6.10 1.13 -2.75
CA LEU A 73 -6.01 -0.33 -2.71
C LEU A 73 -7.15 -0.94 -1.89
N THR A 74 -7.43 -0.37 -0.71
CA THR A 74 -8.54 -0.78 0.15
C THR A 74 -9.88 -0.71 -0.58
N GLU A 75 -10.19 0.43 -1.21
CA GLU A 75 -11.39 0.61 -2.02
C GLU A 75 -11.51 -0.47 -3.11
N LYS A 76 -10.43 -0.71 -3.85
CA LYS A 76 -10.37 -1.73 -4.91
C LYS A 76 -10.65 -3.14 -4.38
N ILE A 77 -10.05 -3.53 -3.26
CA ILE A 77 -10.25 -4.87 -2.67
C ILE A 77 -11.65 -5.02 -2.09
N ILE A 78 -12.17 -4.00 -1.41
CA ILE A 78 -13.56 -3.97 -0.91
C ILE A 78 -14.55 -4.13 -2.06
N ASP A 79 -14.36 -3.40 -3.17
CA ASP A 79 -15.25 -3.47 -4.32
C ASP A 79 -15.22 -4.84 -5.01
N ILE A 80 -14.06 -5.50 -5.09
CA ILE A 80 -13.98 -6.88 -5.61
C ILE A 80 -14.86 -7.82 -4.77
N ASN A 81 -14.75 -7.75 -3.45
CA ASN A 81 -15.49 -8.61 -2.53
C ASN A 81 -16.99 -8.29 -2.51
N ARG A 82 -17.35 -7.00 -2.59
CA ARG A 82 -18.74 -6.55 -2.69
C ARG A 82 -19.44 -7.05 -3.95
N ASN A 83 -18.71 -7.10 -5.07
CA ASN A 83 -19.21 -7.54 -6.37
C ASN A 83 -19.20 -9.06 -6.54
N SER A 84 -18.46 -9.80 -5.71
CA SER A 84 -18.39 -11.26 -5.75
C SER A 84 -18.38 -11.83 -4.33
N ARG A 85 -19.59 -11.91 -3.75
CA ARG A 85 -19.86 -12.36 -2.38
C ARG A 85 -19.83 -13.88 -2.26
N THR A 86 -18.69 -14.46 -2.61
CA THR A 86 -18.44 -15.90 -2.63
C THR A 86 -17.04 -16.18 -2.11
N LYS A 87 -16.77 -17.42 -1.69
CA LYS A 87 -15.43 -17.85 -1.29
C LYS A 87 -14.45 -17.69 -2.45
N GLU A 88 -14.87 -18.04 -3.66
CA GLU A 88 -14.09 -17.88 -4.88
C GLU A 88 -13.77 -16.40 -5.14
N GLY A 89 -14.74 -15.51 -4.96
CA GLY A 89 -14.56 -14.06 -5.06
C GLY A 89 -13.53 -13.52 -4.05
N PHE A 90 -13.62 -13.99 -2.80
CA PHE A 90 -12.65 -13.65 -1.76
C PHE A 90 -11.25 -14.16 -2.11
N SER A 91 -11.12 -15.41 -2.56
CA SER A 91 -9.87 -15.99 -3.05
C SER A 91 -9.28 -15.15 -4.19
N GLN A 92 -10.09 -14.74 -5.17
CA GLN A 92 -9.66 -13.87 -6.26
C GLN A 92 -9.17 -12.51 -5.75
N SER A 93 -9.79 -11.95 -4.72
CA SER A 93 -9.34 -10.70 -4.11
C SER A 93 -7.96 -10.84 -3.44
N MET A 94 -7.72 -11.94 -2.71
CA MET A 94 -6.43 -12.26 -2.08
C MET A 94 -5.33 -12.47 -3.12
N LYS A 95 -5.66 -13.21 -4.20
CA LYS A 95 -4.79 -13.43 -5.36
C LYS A 95 -4.36 -12.13 -6.04
N ARG A 96 -5.28 -11.17 -6.16
CA ARG A 96 -5.00 -9.82 -6.71
C ARG A 96 -4.14 -9.01 -5.77
N LEU A 97 -4.42 -9.05 -4.46
CA LEU A 97 -3.63 -8.35 -3.44
C LEU A 97 -2.18 -8.85 -3.43
N PHE A 98 -1.96 -10.16 -3.50
CA PHE A 98 -0.63 -10.74 -3.56
C PHE A 98 0.17 -10.30 -4.79
N ARG A 99 -0.48 -10.29 -5.97
CA ARG A 99 0.14 -9.80 -7.22
C ARG A 99 0.46 -8.31 -7.18
N GLU A 100 -0.39 -7.50 -6.54
CA GLU A 100 -0.11 -6.07 -6.30
C GLU A 100 1.17 -5.92 -5.46
N TYR A 101 1.29 -6.69 -4.37
CA TYR A 101 2.48 -6.67 -3.49
C TYR A 101 3.75 -7.09 -4.22
N ASP A 102 3.66 -8.12 -5.07
CA ASP A 102 4.78 -8.57 -5.87
C ASP A 102 5.24 -7.49 -6.87
N SER A 103 4.29 -6.87 -7.58
CA SER A 103 4.58 -5.90 -8.64
C SER A 103 5.19 -4.59 -8.15
N LYS A 104 5.01 -4.24 -6.87
CA LYS A 104 5.46 -2.97 -6.27
C LYS A 104 6.18 -3.20 -4.93
N PRO A 105 7.33 -3.89 -4.93
CA PRO A 105 7.98 -4.35 -3.70
C PRO A 105 8.44 -3.19 -2.80
N PHE A 106 8.81 -2.03 -3.37
CA PHE A 106 9.20 -0.86 -2.57
C PHE A 106 8.05 -0.25 -1.76
N LEU A 107 6.79 -0.48 -2.16
CA LEU A 107 5.61 0.01 -1.43
C LEU A 107 5.13 -0.98 -0.37
N TYR A 108 5.21 -2.29 -0.65
CA TYR A 108 4.54 -3.31 0.16
C TYR A 108 5.49 -4.23 0.94
N ASN A 109 6.76 -4.35 0.54
CA ASN A 109 7.74 -5.11 1.32
C ASN A 109 8.32 -4.23 2.43
N VAL A 110 7.64 -4.26 3.56
CA VAL A 110 8.00 -3.49 4.77
C VAL A 110 9.34 -3.90 5.37
N ASN A 111 9.87 -5.08 5.04
CA ASN A 111 11.12 -5.59 5.59
C ASN A 111 12.35 -5.07 4.82
N THR A 112 12.16 -4.37 3.70
CA THR A 112 13.29 -3.85 2.93
C THR A 112 14.02 -2.73 3.66
N PRO A 113 15.35 -2.64 3.56
CA PRO A 113 16.12 -1.52 4.12
C PRO A 113 15.69 -0.15 3.58
N ASP A 114 15.10 -0.13 2.39
CA ASP A 114 14.56 1.07 1.76
C ASP A 114 13.31 1.57 2.48
N PHE A 115 12.30 0.69 2.64
CA PHE A 115 11.08 1.01 3.38
C PHE A 115 11.37 1.35 4.86
N GLN A 116 12.27 0.61 5.50
CA GLN A 116 12.70 0.91 6.89
C GLN A 116 13.34 2.30 7.02
N SER A 117 14.00 2.81 5.97
CA SER A 117 14.59 4.15 6.02
C SER A 117 13.57 5.27 5.88
N PHE A 118 12.37 4.96 5.38
CA PHE A 118 11.21 5.84 5.44
C PHE A 118 10.56 5.75 6.82
N VAL A 119 10.22 4.54 7.27
CA VAL A 119 9.45 4.32 8.50
C VAL A 119 10.17 4.83 9.76
N THR A 120 11.49 4.66 9.85
CA THR A 120 12.27 5.11 11.03
C THR A 120 12.29 6.63 11.21
N LYS A 121 11.84 7.39 10.22
CA LYS A 121 11.74 8.86 10.29
C LYS A 121 10.33 9.35 10.63
N LEU A 122 9.36 8.44 10.71
CA LEU A 122 7.99 8.78 11.08
C LEU A 122 7.82 8.79 12.61
N PRO A 123 6.91 9.61 13.14
CA PRO A 123 6.50 9.52 14.54
C PRO A 123 5.96 8.13 14.89
N GLU A 124 6.23 7.63 16.10
CA GLU A 124 5.74 6.32 16.54
C GLU A 124 4.22 6.16 16.41
N GLU A 125 3.48 7.23 16.70
CA GLU A 125 2.01 7.24 16.59
C GLU A 125 1.52 7.02 15.15
N THR A 126 2.25 7.54 14.16
CA THR A 126 1.97 7.29 12.74
C THR A 126 2.19 5.82 12.39
N ILE A 127 3.25 5.21 12.90
CA ILE A 127 3.56 3.78 12.66
C ILE A 127 2.51 2.88 13.31
N LYS A 128 2.07 3.21 14.53
CA LYS A 128 1.01 2.47 15.23
C LYS A 128 -0.29 2.50 14.43
N LYS A 129 -0.69 3.67 13.94
CA LYS A 129 -1.92 3.84 13.15
C LYS A 129 -1.93 2.93 11.91
N ILE A 130 -0.82 2.92 11.16
CA ILE A 130 -0.66 2.04 9.98
C ILE A 130 -0.85 0.56 10.32
N LYS A 131 -0.43 0.11 11.53
CA LYS A 131 -0.60 -1.29 11.97
C LYS A 131 -2.04 -1.62 12.37
N PHE A 132 -2.74 -0.72 13.07
CA PHE A 132 -4.15 -0.92 13.45
C PHE A 132 -5.07 -0.94 12.23
N ASP A 133 -4.75 -0.14 11.20
CA ASP A 133 -5.51 -0.09 9.94
C ASP A 133 -5.59 -1.44 9.22
N SER A 134 -4.62 -2.36 9.44
CA SER A 134 -4.60 -3.67 8.77
C SER A 134 -5.67 -4.64 9.28
N PHE A 135 -5.98 -4.60 10.58
CA PHE A 135 -7.02 -5.46 11.16
C PHE A 135 -8.42 -4.93 10.81
N ASP A 136 -8.60 -3.61 10.84
CA ASP A 136 -9.86 -2.98 10.42
C ASP A 136 -10.08 -3.10 8.91
N PHE A 137 -9.03 -3.09 8.09
CA PHE A 137 -9.12 -3.43 6.68
C PHE A 137 -9.64 -4.85 6.48
N PHE A 138 -9.09 -5.83 7.19
CA PHE A 138 -9.56 -7.21 7.14
C PHE A 138 -11.06 -7.33 7.47
N ARG A 139 -11.53 -6.69 8.55
CA ARG A 139 -12.95 -6.62 8.91
C ARG A 139 -13.82 -6.06 7.79
N GLN A 140 -13.39 -4.95 7.18
CA GLN A 140 -14.11 -4.31 6.10
C GLN A 140 -14.23 -5.22 4.88
N VAL A 141 -13.18 -5.99 4.57
CA VAL A 141 -13.17 -6.93 3.45
C VAL A 141 -14.12 -8.10 3.71
N ILE A 142 -14.12 -8.69 4.92
CA ILE A 142 -15.08 -9.75 5.28
C ILE A 142 -16.51 -9.25 5.19
N HIS A 143 -16.79 -8.08 5.79
CA HIS A 143 -18.11 -7.48 5.74
C HIS A 143 -18.55 -7.18 4.30
N ALA A 144 -17.63 -6.73 3.43
CA ALA A 144 -17.93 -6.52 2.02
C ALA A 144 -18.19 -7.83 1.26
N ALA A 145 -17.49 -8.91 1.62
CA ALA A 145 -17.67 -10.24 1.04
C ALA A 145 -18.96 -10.92 1.49
N ASP A 146 -19.58 -10.47 2.58
CA ASP A 146 -20.83 -11.03 3.12
C ASP A 146 -20.68 -12.52 3.47
N LEU A 147 -19.51 -12.88 4.02
CA LEU A 147 -19.14 -14.26 4.40
C LEU A 147 -19.04 -14.39 5.92
N ASN A 148 -19.42 -15.55 6.43
CA ASN A 148 -19.29 -15.91 7.84
C ASN A 148 -18.00 -16.72 8.08
N LEU A 149 -17.28 -16.38 9.14
CA LEU A 149 -16.10 -17.12 9.58
C LEU A 149 -16.51 -18.38 10.35
N LYS A 150 -15.82 -19.51 10.09
CA LYS A 150 -15.91 -20.75 10.88
C LYS A 150 -15.07 -20.72 12.16
N MET A 151 -14.29 -19.66 12.36
CA MET A 151 -13.29 -19.55 13.42
C MET A 151 -13.22 -18.11 13.95
N GLU A 152 -12.49 -17.92 15.05
CA GLU A 152 -12.26 -16.61 15.64
C GLU A 152 -11.61 -15.64 14.64
N GLU A 153 -12.05 -14.38 14.68
CA GLU A 153 -11.61 -13.34 13.75
C GLU A 153 -10.09 -13.15 13.76
N ALA A 154 -9.49 -13.14 14.96
CA ALA A 154 -8.04 -13.02 15.12
C ALA A 154 -7.27 -14.20 14.50
N GLN A 155 -7.85 -15.40 14.53
CA GLN A 155 -7.26 -16.60 13.94
C GLN A 155 -7.32 -16.52 12.40
N ALA A 156 -8.48 -16.16 11.84
CA ALA A 156 -8.65 -15.98 10.40
C ALA A 156 -7.71 -14.89 9.85
N TYR A 157 -7.63 -13.74 10.54
CA TYR A 157 -6.67 -12.67 10.22
C TYR A 157 -5.23 -13.19 10.24
N GLY A 158 -4.86 -13.93 11.27
CA GLY A 158 -3.51 -14.49 11.42
C GLY A 158 -3.14 -15.43 10.27
N ILE A 159 -4.05 -16.34 9.88
CA ILE A 159 -3.85 -17.28 8.77
C ILE A 159 -3.66 -16.52 7.45
N LEU A 160 -4.56 -15.57 7.13
CA LEU A 160 -4.49 -14.83 5.87
C LEU A 160 -3.30 -13.87 5.81
N SER A 161 -2.91 -13.28 6.94
CA SER A 161 -1.71 -12.45 7.06
C SER A 161 -0.44 -13.28 6.87
N ALA A 162 -0.38 -14.47 7.49
CA ALA A 162 0.74 -15.41 7.30
C ALA A 162 0.81 -15.87 5.84
N LEU A 163 -0.32 -16.15 5.21
CA LEU A 163 -0.41 -16.48 3.80
C LEU A 163 0.12 -15.36 2.91
N LEU A 164 -0.31 -14.11 3.09
CA LEU A 164 0.23 -12.96 2.35
C LEU A 164 1.73 -12.75 2.59
N SER A 165 2.22 -13.04 3.80
CA SER A 165 3.63 -12.88 4.16
C SER A 165 4.57 -13.83 3.39
N THR A 166 4.03 -14.87 2.73
CA THR A 166 4.80 -15.77 1.85
C THR A 166 5.45 -15.03 0.68
N ILE A 167 4.99 -13.81 0.35
CA ILE A 167 5.66 -12.93 -0.63
C ILE A 167 7.14 -12.66 -0.25
N ASN A 168 7.46 -12.67 1.04
CA ASN A 168 8.82 -12.48 1.52
C ASN A 168 9.74 -13.68 1.18
N ALA A 169 9.17 -14.85 0.88
CA ALA A 169 9.90 -16.04 0.46
C ALA A 169 10.02 -16.15 -1.07
N LYS A 170 9.57 -15.14 -1.84
CA LYS A 170 9.52 -15.22 -3.31
C LYS A 170 10.87 -15.51 -3.97
N GLU A 171 11.95 -14.90 -3.49
CA GLU A 171 13.29 -15.12 -4.03
C GLU A 171 13.67 -16.60 -3.92
N THR A 172 13.44 -17.20 -2.76
CA THR A 172 13.70 -18.62 -2.52
C THR A 172 12.78 -19.54 -3.34
N LEU A 173 11.47 -19.25 -3.38
CA LEU A 173 10.50 -20.09 -4.08
C LEU A 173 10.68 -20.04 -5.60
N SER A 174 10.99 -18.87 -6.15
CA SER A 174 11.17 -18.68 -7.60
C SER A 174 12.30 -19.51 -8.21
N VAL A 175 13.22 -20.04 -7.38
CA VAL A 175 14.30 -20.94 -7.82
C VAL A 175 13.77 -22.33 -8.16
N THR A 176 12.71 -22.80 -7.50
CA THR A 176 12.26 -24.20 -7.58
C THR A 176 10.84 -24.37 -8.07
N CYS A 177 9.98 -23.36 -7.95
CA CYS A 177 8.58 -23.46 -8.36
C CYS A 177 7.97 -22.12 -8.78
N ASP A 178 6.79 -22.20 -9.39
CA ASP A 178 5.93 -21.04 -9.61
C ASP A 178 5.25 -20.67 -8.28
N TYR A 179 5.79 -19.66 -7.62
CA TYR A 179 5.29 -19.17 -6.34
C TYR A 179 3.87 -18.57 -6.44
N PHE A 180 3.44 -18.11 -7.62
CA PHE A 180 2.04 -17.69 -7.81
C PHE A 180 1.11 -18.90 -7.79
N ALA A 181 1.47 -19.98 -8.46
CA ALA A 181 0.68 -21.21 -8.44
C ALA A 181 0.59 -21.80 -7.02
N VAL A 182 1.68 -21.74 -6.25
CA VAL A 182 1.70 -22.15 -4.84
C VAL A 182 0.75 -21.27 -4.01
N PHE A 183 0.87 -19.95 -4.11
CA PHE A 183 0.01 -19.02 -3.37
C PHE A 183 -1.47 -19.20 -3.74
N ASP A 184 -1.78 -19.32 -5.04
CA ASP A 184 -3.13 -19.49 -5.54
C ASP A 184 -3.79 -20.75 -4.98
N PHE A 185 -3.06 -21.88 -4.97
CA PHE A 185 -3.53 -23.13 -4.38
C PHE A 185 -3.77 -23.02 -2.87
N MET A 186 -2.83 -22.40 -2.15
CA MET A 186 -2.97 -22.19 -0.70
C MET A 186 -4.17 -21.31 -0.37
N VAL A 187 -4.39 -20.21 -1.11
CA VAL A 187 -5.56 -19.33 -0.94
C VAL A 187 -6.85 -20.10 -1.13
N ASP A 188 -6.99 -20.84 -2.24
CA ASP A 188 -8.24 -21.55 -2.53
C ASP A 188 -8.56 -22.60 -1.47
N SER A 189 -7.53 -23.31 -1.00
CA SER A 189 -7.67 -24.33 0.04
C SER A 189 -8.04 -23.69 1.39
N LEU A 190 -7.33 -22.65 1.81
CA LEU A 190 -7.53 -22.02 3.12
C LEU A 190 -8.86 -21.27 3.20
N VAL A 191 -9.25 -20.57 2.14
CA VAL A 191 -10.52 -19.81 2.11
C VAL A 191 -11.72 -20.76 2.22
N ALA A 192 -11.65 -21.96 1.63
CA ALA A 192 -12.70 -22.97 1.78
C ALA A 192 -12.92 -23.39 3.25
N ASP A 193 -11.84 -23.47 4.02
CA ASP A 193 -11.83 -23.89 5.43
C ASP A 193 -12.08 -22.73 6.41
N ILE A 194 -11.74 -21.49 6.04
CA ILE A 194 -11.95 -20.30 6.88
C ILE A 194 -13.42 -19.88 6.95
N PHE A 195 -14.15 -19.99 5.83
CA PHE A 195 -15.53 -19.50 5.72
C PHE A 195 -16.55 -20.64 5.67
N GLU A 196 -17.78 -20.38 6.14
CA GLU A 196 -18.96 -21.28 6.12
C GLU A 196 -19.19 -21.91 4.75
#